data_AF-A0A0P9M579-F1
#
_entry.id   AF-A0A0P9M579-F1
#
_cell.length_a   1.000
_cell.length_b   1.000
_cell.length_c   1.000
_cell.angle_alpha   90.00
_cell.angle_beta   90.00
_cell.angle_gamma   90.00
#
_symmetry.space_group_name_H-M   'P 1'
#
loop_
_entity.id
_entity.type
_entity.pdbx_description
1 polymer ?
#
loop_
_entity_poly.entity_id
_entity_poly.type
_entity_poly.pdbx_seq_one_letter_code
_entity_poly.pdbx_strand_id
1 'polypeptide(L)'
;MAMQTHTVAIIGMGSRGLSILEQVIGMSRHAVRQTLCIEVFDPQPPGSGLHLAQQPDYLMLNTMAGQLSAFSSAFPACEPPGPTFLQWCSREGIRLDARGHVSPDGQGRAVAFGDFVPRALLGRYLQDSYRFLLQRCPAHVTVRHHAEQVLSCHPRSQTPGFRLRTGNLAMHVDGVFLTSGHTPSTAAQQDIGECVVIQGLGLTAMDTLAHLTEGRGGRYVRNGGFAGWRYLPSGREPRVVMYSRSGLPFHARPQWHACRHAPLPRLFFTAEAIARLREQREGGRLDFRADVLPLIKDEMRAVFYQAKVRMEGPDRLPSVQRLLRESIARPAVFARLAEQWGAFDPEHWLVTQPWSGAEGTYEQWFVDWIKRDLALSRLGTAHSPICKAFEVWRDYRDLLRLVADRNGLTESSTLEFYGTWAGLSNRLVGGPQKERHEDLLALIEAGVVTVLPPMSGVQEPRNRLPARVAHSGVSGSRQGVINDLREHGLIRAAHAWPADGIDTDAAGRAIGRDGEVQQRLWVLGPAVEGCTFYNHYVPTPDLTCRALIEARRAVESCLETLINTTSSGITIRLNKVAQAIN
;
A
#
# COMPACT_ATOMS: atom_id res chain seq x y z
N MET A 1 -22.92 39.90 -5.03
CA MET A 1 -22.79 39.18 -3.74
C MET A 1 -21.32 39.06 -3.42
N ALA A 2 -20.89 39.38 -2.19
CA ALA A 2 -19.50 39.18 -1.79
C ALA A 2 -19.17 37.68 -1.86
N MET A 3 -18.03 37.33 -2.47
CA MET A 3 -17.57 35.94 -2.48
C MET A 3 -17.22 35.53 -1.05
N GLN A 4 -17.94 34.55 -0.52
CA GLN A 4 -17.64 34.00 0.79
C GLN A 4 -16.32 33.24 0.73
N THR A 5 -15.47 33.46 1.73
CA THR A 5 -14.19 32.78 1.87
C THR A 5 -14.32 31.60 2.82
N HIS A 6 -13.95 30.41 2.37
CA HIS A 6 -13.87 29.21 3.19
C HIS A 6 -12.42 28.79 3.40
N THR A 7 -12.10 28.29 4.59
CA THR A 7 -10.76 27.79 4.94
C THR A 7 -10.81 26.30 5.21
N VAL A 8 -10.04 25.49 4.49
CA VAL A 8 -9.99 24.03 4.65
C VAL A 8 -8.57 23.60 4.94
N ALA A 9 -8.38 22.77 5.98
CA ALA A 9 -7.07 22.23 6.32
C ALA A 9 -6.83 20.87 5.65
N ILE A 10 -5.60 20.64 5.22
CA ILE A 10 -5.09 19.31 4.86
C ILE A 10 -3.95 18.98 5.84
N ILE A 11 -4.16 18.00 6.71
CA ILE A 11 -3.18 17.53 7.68
C ILE A 11 -2.45 16.32 7.09
N GLY A 12 -1.17 16.50 6.81
CA GLY A 12 -0.35 15.58 6.02
C GLY A 12 -0.41 15.91 4.53
N MET A 13 0.75 16.09 3.90
CA MET A 13 0.92 16.39 2.48
C MET A 13 1.83 15.33 1.84
N GLY A 14 1.58 14.06 2.14
CA GLY A 14 2.13 12.94 1.36
C GLY A 14 1.30 12.66 0.10
N SER A 15 1.41 11.45 -0.44
CA SER A 15 0.66 11.04 -1.63
C SER A 15 -0.86 11.17 -1.51
N ARG A 16 -1.43 10.94 -0.31
CA ARG A 16 -2.87 11.10 -0.05
C ARG A 16 -3.30 12.56 0.01
N GLY A 17 -2.55 13.40 0.72
CA GLY A 17 -2.79 14.85 0.76
C GLY A 17 -2.67 15.50 -0.62
N LEU A 18 -1.72 15.03 -1.44
CA LEU A 18 -1.59 15.42 -2.84
C LEU A 18 -2.82 15.06 -3.67
N SER A 19 -3.38 13.85 -3.50
CA SER A 19 -4.63 13.48 -4.18
C SER A 19 -5.79 14.40 -3.80
N ILE A 20 -5.91 14.79 -2.52
CA ILE A 20 -6.92 15.78 -2.09
C ILE A 20 -6.66 17.13 -2.75
N LEU A 21 -5.42 17.62 -2.72
CA LEU A 21 -5.06 18.91 -3.32
C LEU A 21 -5.35 18.95 -4.83
N GLU A 22 -5.03 17.88 -5.56
CA GLU A 22 -5.36 17.74 -6.98
C GLU A 22 -6.87 17.86 -7.21
N GLN A 23 -7.68 17.10 -6.47
CA GLN A 23 -9.12 17.08 -6.66
C GLN A 23 -9.77 18.42 -6.26
N VAL A 24 -9.30 19.07 -5.19
CA VAL A 24 -9.73 20.43 -4.82
C VAL A 24 -9.47 21.41 -5.98
N ILE A 25 -8.24 21.45 -6.49
CA ILE A 25 -7.85 22.36 -7.58
C ILE A 25 -8.68 22.09 -8.85
N GLY A 26 -8.84 20.83 -9.23
CA GLY A 26 -9.60 20.43 -10.40
C GLY A 26 -11.07 20.83 -10.31
N MET A 27 -11.71 20.56 -9.16
CA MET A 27 -13.13 20.87 -8.96
C MET A 27 -13.42 22.36 -8.83
N SER A 28 -12.56 23.12 -8.15
CA SER A 28 -12.73 24.57 -7.99
C SER A 28 -12.68 25.33 -9.31
N ARG A 29 -12.03 24.81 -10.36
CA ARG A 29 -12.03 25.42 -11.71
C ARG A 29 -13.43 25.61 -12.29
N HIS A 30 -14.36 24.74 -11.94
CA HIS A 30 -15.74 24.77 -12.46
C HIS A 30 -16.73 25.43 -11.49
N ALA A 31 -16.28 25.85 -10.30
CA ALA A 31 -17.13 26.34 -9.21
C ALA A 31 -16.67 27.72 -8.69
N VAL A 32 -16.81 28.78 -9.50
CA VAL A 32 -16.34 30.16 -9.21
C VAL A 32 -17.20 30.90 -8.17
N ARG A 33 -17.95 30.19 -7.32
CA ARG A 33 -18.93 30.82 -6.41
C ARG A 33 -18.34 31.22 -5.05
N GLN A 34 -17.16 30.71 -4.70
CA GLN A 34 -16.54 30.88 -3.37
C GLN A 34 -15.03 31.06 -3.49
N THR A 35 -14.44 31.83 -2.57
CA THR A 35 -12.98 31.87 -2.40
C THR A 35 -12.57 30.77 -1.43
N LEU A 36 -11.51 30.03 -1.74
CA LEU A 36 -11.05 28.88 -0.95
C LEU A 36 -9.61 29.07 -0.51
N CYS A 37 -9.37 29.02 0.80
CA CYS A 37 -8.06 28.99 1.42
C CYS A 37 -7.75 27.57 1.87
N ILE A 38 -6.73 26.95 1.28
CA ILE A 38 -6.25 25.62 1.64
C ILE A 38 -5.01 25.76 2.52
N GLU A 39 -5.13 25.32 3.76
CA GLU A 39 -4.09 25.41 4.77
C GLU A 39 -3.48 24.01 4.96
N VAL A 40 -2.29 23.82 4.42
CA VAL A 40 -1.57 22.54 4.40
C VAL A 40 -0.64 22.46 5.61
N PHE A 41 -0.79 21.43 6.44
CA PHE A 41 0.07 21.18 7.58
C PHE A 41 0.88 19.91 7.35
N ASP A 42 2.19 20.04 7.17
CA ASP A 42 3.11 18.92 7.12
C ASP A 42 4.50 19.37 7.60
N PRO A 43 5.10 18.72 8.61
CA PRO A 43 6.44 19.07 9.08
C PRO A 43 7.55 18.74 8.08
N GLN A 44 7.28 17.88 7.08
CA GLN A 44 8.21 17.55 6.01
C GLN A 44 7.96 18.43 4.78
N PRO A 45 8.91 18.50 3.83
CA PRO A 45 8.66 19.14 2.55
C PRO A 45 7.38 18.59 1.89
N PRO A 46 6.46 19.45 1.41
CA PRO A 46 5.20 19.03 0.82
C PRO A 46 5.39 18.07 -0.35
N GLY A 47 4.57 17.02 -0.39
CA GLY A 47 4.57 15.96 -1.39
C GLY A 47 5.28 14.69 -0.92
N SER A 48 6.43 14.81 -0.25
CA SER A 48 7.32 13.67 0.01
C SER A 48 6.71 12.59 0.91
N GLY A 49 5.93 12.97 1.93
CA GLY A 49 5.52 12.05 3.00
C GLY A 49 6.72 11.30 3.59
N LEU A 50 6.71 9.96 3.54
CA LEU A 50 7.80 9.11 4.02
C LEU A 50 8.94 8.90 3.00
N HIS A 51 8.76 9.37 1.76
CA HIS A 51 9.73 9.26 0.69
C HIS A 51 10.53 10.56 0.63
N LEU A 52 11.49 10.75 1.53
CA LEU A 52 12.29 11.98 1.55
C LEU A 52 13.27 12.00 0.37
N ALA A 53 13.42 13.16 -0.27
CA ALA A 53 14.27 13.34 -1.46
C ALA A 53 15.78 13.12 -1.19
N GLN A 54 16.19 13.09 0.07
CA GLN A 54 17.57 12.90 0.52
C GLN A 54 17.84 11.47 1.01
N GLN A 55 16.88 10.55 0.86
CA GLN A 55 17.11 9.15 1.23
C GLN A 55 18.25 8.55 0.39
N PRO A 56 19.08 7.69 0.99
CA PRO A 56 20.15 7.04 0.26
C PRO A 56 19.60 6.05 -0.79
N ASP A 57 20.35 5.88 -1.87
CA ASP A 57 19.92 5.11 -3.04
C ASP A 57 19.64 3.64 -2.75
N TYR A 58 20.34 3.05 -1.78
CA TYR A 58 20.10 1.67 -1.36
C TYR A 58 18.72 1.46 -0.71
N LEU A 59 17.95 2.51 -0.42
CA LEU A 59 16.55 2.40 0.01
C LEU A 59 15.61 2.43 -1.20
N MET A 60 15.24 1.22 -1.65
CA MET A 60 14.48 1.02 -2.88
C MET A 60 12.97 0.99 -2.66
N LEU A 61 12.20 1.40 -3.66
CA LEU A 61 10.75 1.21 -3.71
C LEU A 61 10.39 -0.28 -3.84
N ASN A 62 9.24 -0.68 -3.30
CA ASN A 62 8.65 -2.01 -3.54
C ASN A 62 7.51 -1.99 -4.57
N THR A 63 7.41 -0.91 -5.33
CA THR A 63 6.45 -0.73 -6.42
C THR A 63 7.21 -0.34 -7.67
N MET A 64 6.84 -0.96 -8.79
CA MET A 64 7.47 -0.72 -10.09
C MET A 64 7.25 0.72 -10.53
N ALA A 65 8.25 1.34 -11.16
CA ALA A 65 8.22 2.73 -11.60
C ALA A 65 7.04 3.04 -12.52
N GLY A 66 6.68 2.11 -13.41
CA GLY A 66 5.56 2.25 -14.33
C GLY A 66 4.17 2.20 -13.68
N GLN A 67 4.08 1.80 -12.41
CA GLN A 67 2.81 1.69 -11.69
C GLN A 67 2.50 2.91 -10.83
N LEU A 68 3.34 3.95 -10.84
CA LEU A 68 3.26 5.09 -9.93
C LEU A 68 2.81 6.36 -10.65
N SER A 69 1.85 7.06 -10.04
CA SER A 69 1.44 8.42 -10.44
C SER A 69 0.96 9.20 -9.22
N ALA A 70 1.25 10.49 -9.18
CA ALA A 70 0.64 11.43 -8.24
C ALA A 70 -0.71 11.95 -8.73
N PHE A 71 -0.98 11.82 -10.04
CA PHE A 71 -2.09 12.46 -10.73
C PHE A 71 -3.17 11.47 -11.15
N SER A 72 -4.41 11.94 -11.10
CA SER A 72 -5.60 11.24 -11.55
C SER A 72 -5.71 11.25 -13.07
N SER A 73 -5.73 10.09 -13.69
CA SER A 73 -6.05 9.95 -15.12
C SER A 73 -7.55 10.07 -15.39
N ALA A 74 -8.40 9.73 -14.41
CA ALA A 74 -9.86 9.76 -14.57
C ALA A 74 -10.47 11.15 -14.30
N PHE A 75 -9.87 11.88 -13.36
CA PHE A 75 -10.35 13.18 -12.90
C PHE A 75 -9.18 14.15 -12.71
N PRO A 76 -8.42 14.46 -13.77
CA PRO A 76 -7.25 15.30 -13.64
C PRO A 76 -7.60 16.74 -13.26
N ALA A 77 -6.71 17.41 -12.51
CA ALA A 77 -6.88 18.83 -12.19
C ALA A 77 -6.75 19.76 -13.41
N CYS A 78 -6.12 19.29 -14.48
CA CYS A 78 -5.94 19.99 -15.75
C CYS A 78 -5.73 18.99 -16.88
N GLU A 79 -6.03 19.41 -18.12
CA GLU A 79 -5.73 18.62 -19.32
C GLU A 79 -4.52 19.21 -20.07
N PRO A 80 -3.51 18.40 -20.43
CA PRO A 80 -3.34 16.98 -20.07
C PRO A 80 -3.03 16.78 -18.57
N PRO A 81 -3.23 15.57 -18.00
CA PRO A 81 -2.83 15.25 -16.64
C PRO A 81 -1.33 15.49 -16.40
N GLY A 82 -0.94 15.66 -15.14
CA GLY A 82 0.47 15.72 -14.76
C GLY A 82 1.22 14.43 -15.12
N PRO A 83 2.56 14.47 -15.26
CA PRO A 83 3.33 13.32 -15.70
C PRO A 83 3.23 12.16 -14.71
N THR A 84 3.16 10.92 -15.22
CA THR A 84 3.39 9.73 -14.40
C THR A 84 4.83 9.70 -13.87
N PHE A 85 5.11 8.89 -12.86
CA PHE A 85 6.46 8.80 -12.29
C PHE A 85 7.52 8.37 -13.34
N LEU A 86 7.17 7.42 -14.22
CA LEU A 86 8.05 6.96 -15.30
C LEU A 86 8.30 8.05 -16.36
N GLN A 87 7.27 8.83 -16.69
CA GLN A 87 7.42 9.99 -17.59
C GLN A 87 8.31 11.07 -16.95
N TRP A 88 8.15 11.32 -15.65
CA TRP A 88 9.01 12.24 -14.91
C TRP A 88 10.47 11.75 -14.91
N CYS A 89 10.74 10.47 -14.61
CA CYS A 89 12.09 9.90 -14.67
C CYS A 89 12.74 10.09 -16.05
N SER A 90 11.96 9.92 -17.12
CA SER A 90 12.43 10.14 -18.50
C SER A 90 12.77 11.60 -18.77
N ARG A 91 11.95 12.54 -18.29
CA ARG A 91 12.17 13.99 -18.46
C ARG A 91 13.39 14.49 -17.69
N GLU A 92 13.59 13.97 -16.48
CA GLU A 92 14.75 14.27 -15.63
C GLU A 92 16.03 13.56 -16.09
N GLY A 93 15.95 12.72 -17.14
CA GLY A 93 17.10 12.00 -17.66
C GLY A 93 17.70 10.98 -16.68
N ILE A 94 16.91 10.42 -15.76
CA ILE A 94 17.40 9.49 -14.74
C ILE A 94 17.99 8.24 -15.40
N ARG A 95 19.21 7.90 -14.99
CA ARG A 95 19.95 6.71 -15.41
C ARG A 95 20.24 5.80 -14.22
N LEU A 96 20.07 4.50 -14.43
CA LEU A 96 20.30 3.47 -13.41
C LEU A 96 21.55 2.66 -13.71
N ASP A 97 22.33 2.38 -12.68
CA ASP A 97 23.47 1.47 -12.76
C ASP A 97 23.04 -0.02 -12.77
N ALA A 98 24.02 -0.91 -12.68
CA ALA A 98 23.78 -2.36 -12.64
C ALA A 98 23.01 -2.86 -11.42
N ARG A 99 22.94 -2.07 -10.35
CA ARG A 99 22.23 -2.36 -9.09
C ARG A 99 20.84 -1.72 -9.05
N GLY A 100 20.54 -0.84 -10.01
CA GLY A 100 19.30 -0.07 -10.03
C GLY A 100 19.40 1.23 -9.22
N HIS A 101 20.59 1.61 -8.75
CA HIS A 101 20.84 2.91 -8.11
C HIS A 101 21.02 4.00 -9.16
N VAL A 102 20.93 5.28 -8.76
CA VAL A 102 21.16 6.38 -9.71
C VAL A 102 22.63 6.38 -10.11
N SER A 103 22.90 6.31 -11.41
CA SER A 103 24.24 6.30 -11.97
C SER A 103 24.89 7.68 -11.77
N PRO A 104 25.97 7.80 -10.96
CA PRO A 104 26.57 9.10 -10.63
C PRO A 104 27.21 9.81 -11.83
N ASP A 105 27.65 9.03 -12.83
CA ASP A 105 28.30 9.48 -14.07
C ASP A 105 27.31 9.66 -15.24
N GLY A 106 26.03 9.35 -15.03
CA GLY A 106 24.99 9.40 -16.05
C GLY A 106 25.13 8.38 -17.19
N GLN A 107 26.03 7.40 -17.08
CA GLN A 107 26.28 6.38 -18.11
C GLN A 107 25.38 5.14 -17.99
N GLY A 108 24.49 5.11 -16.99
CA GLY A 108 23.54 4.03 -16.78
C GLY A 108 22.45 3.92 -17.86
N ARG A 109 21.58 2.90 -17.72
CA ARG A 109 20.42 2.72 -18.60
C ARG A 109 19.22 3.57 -18.16
N ALA A 110 18.29 3.84 -19.07
CA ALA A 110 17.02 4.49 -18.70
C ALA A 110 16.22 3.66 -17.68
N VAL A 111 15.42 4.36 -16.87
CA VAL A 111 14.38 3.73 -16.04
C VAL A 111 13.33 3.07 -16.94
N ALA A 112 13.07 1.80 -16.71
CA ALA A 112 12.07 0.99 -17.39
C ALA A 112 10.82 0.80 -16.50
N PHE A 113 9.71 0.39 -17.13
CA PHE A 113 8.43 0.19 -16.44
C PHE A 113 8.55 -0.72 -15.20
N GLY A 114 9.25 -1.84 -15.35
CA GLY A 114 9.37 -2.88 -14.34
C GLY A 114 10.42 -2.63 -13.25
N ASP A 115 11.10 -1.48 -13.29
CA ASP A 115 12.17 -1.19 -12.34
C ASP A 115 11.64 -0.83 -10.96
N PHE A 116 12.31 -1.35 -9.93
CA PHE A 116 12.25 -0.82 -8.58
C PHE A 116 13.41 0.16 -8.44
N VAL A 117 13.12 1.41 -8.08
CA VAL A 117 14.11 2.50 -8.06
C VAL A 117 14.26 3.12 -6.66
N PRO A 118 15.30 3.91 -6.39
CA PRO A 118 15.47 4.58 -5.10
C PRO A 118 14.25 5.39 -4.67
N ARG A 119 13.88 5.32 -3.39
CA ARG A 119 12.74 6.06 -2.80
C ARG A 119 12.92 7.57 -2.89
N ALA A 120 14.15 8.05 -2.87
CA ALA A 120 14.46 9.47 -3.04
C ALA A 120 13.91 10.04 -4.34
N LEU A 121 13.91 9.25 -5.43
CA LEU A 121 13.33 9.67 -6.71
C LEU A 121 11.81 9.87 -6.61
N LEU A 122 11.10 8.97 -5.92
CA LEU A 122 9.67 9.16 -5.66
C LEU A 122 9.44 10.41 -4.81
N GLY A 123 10.28 10.66 -3.81
CA GLY A 123 10.23 11.88 -3.01
C GLY A 123 10.33 13.15 -3.83
N ARG A 124 11.33 13.21 -4.72
CA ARG A 124 11.51 14.31 -5.67
C ARG A 124 10.29 14.48 -6.58
N TYR A 125 9.81 13.39 -7.18
CA TYR A 125 8.62 13.41 -8.03
C TYR A 125 7.40 13.97 -7.31
N LEU A 126 7.11 13.53 -6.08
CA LEU A 126 5.94 14.00 -5.34
C LEU A 126 6.06 15.49 -4.95
N GLN A 127 7.27 15.96 -4.62
CA GLN A 127 7.52 17.40 -4.40
C GLN A 127 7.34 18.22 -5.68
N ASP A 128 7.80 17.71 -6.82
CA ASP A 128 7.59 18.36 -8.12
C ASP A 128 6.11 18.37 -8.50
N SER A 129 5.36 17.29 -8.21
CA SER A 129 3.91 17.22 -8.38
C SER A 129 3.17 18.24 -7.52
N TYR A 130 3.60 18.46 -6.27
CA TYR A 130 3.07 19.52 -5.42
C TYR A 130 3.24 20.90 -6.07
N ARG A 131 4.47 21.23 -6.50
CA ARG A 131 4.76 22.53 -7.17
C ARG A 131 3.99 22.69 -8.48
N PHE A 132 3.85 21.61 -9.24
CA PHE A 132 3.07 21.57 -10.47
C PHE A 132 1.59 21.90 -10.24
N LEU A 133 1.00 21.43 -9.13
CA LEU A 133 -0.37 21.73 -8.75
C LEU A 133 -0.53 23.20 -8.32
N LEU A 134 0.42 23.74 -7.54
CA LEU A 134 0.38 25.15 -7.13
C LEU A 134 0.36 26.12 -8.31
N GLN A 135 1.13 25.83 -9.37
CA GLN A 135 1.13 26.61 -10.62
C GLN A 135 -0.22 26.57 -11.37
N ARG A 136 -1.13 25.68 -10.96
CA ARG A 136 -2.45 25.45 -11.56
C ARG A 136 -3.58 25.81 -10.61
N CYS A 137 -3.34 26.49 -9.49
CA CYS A 137 -4.42 27.00 -8.66
C CYS A 137 -5.24 28.05 -9.44
N PRO A 138 -6.58 27.95 -9.48
CA PRO A 138 -7.44 29.04 -9.93
C PRO A 138 -7.23 30.29 -9.07
N ALA A 139 -7.50 31.48 -9.62
CA ALA A 139 -7.28 32.75 -8.92
C ALA A 139 -8.03 32.88 -7.57
N HIS A 140 -9.14 32.16 -7.39
CA HIS A 140 -9.94 32.17 -6.17
C HIS A 140 -9.55 31.06 -5.18
N VAL A 141 -8.51 30.28 -5.46
CA VAL A 141 -7.98 29.23 -4.58
C VAL A 141 -6.56 29.63 -4.15
N THR A 142 -6.37 29.83 -2.85
CA THR A 142 -5.05 30.08 -2.25
C THR A 142 -4.61 28.85 -1.49
N VAL A 143 -3.35 28.43 -1.66
CA VAL A 143 -2.76 27.30 -0.91
C VAL A 143 -1.58 27.82 -0.11
N ARG A 144 -1.53 27.50 1.19
CA ARG A 144 -0.46 27.88 2.11
C ARG A 144 0.05 26.65 2.83
N HIS A 145 1.36 26.53 2.96
CA HIS A 145 2.01 25.44 3.68
C HIS A 145 2.57 25.93 5.00
N HIS A 146 2.26 25.19 6.06
CA HIS A 146 2.80 25.31 7.40
C HIS A 146 3.69 24.10 7.68
N ALA A 147 4.99 24.34 7.84
CA ALA A 147 5.99 23.31 8.15
C ALA A 147 5.90 22.84 9.62
N GLU A 148 4.70 22.48 10.07
CA GLU A 148 4.39 22.22 11.46
C GLU A 148 3.49 20.99 11.61
N GLN A 149 3.68 20.28 12.73
CA GLN A 149 2.80 19.18 13.12
C GLN A 149 1.56 19.73 13.82
N VAL A 150 0.37 19.29 13.40
CA VAL A 150 -0.87 19.54 14.13
C VAL A 150 -0.91 18.65 15.37
N LEU A 151 -1.09 19.27 16.53
CA LEU A 151 -1.10 18.62 17.83
C LEU A 151 -2.53 18.41 18.34
N SER A 152 -3.45 19.34 18.06
CA SER A 152 -4.86 19.20 18.45
C SER A 152 -5.83 19.80 17.42
N CYS A 153 -7.06 19.29 17.42
CA CYS A 153 -8.15 19.65 16.53
C CYS A 153 -9.48 19.61 17.31
N HIS A 154 -9.96 20.78 17.73
CA HIS A 154 -11.19 20.88 18.53
C HIS A 154 -12.32 21.54 17.74
N PRO A 155 -13.59 21.14 17.95
CA PRO A 155 -14.72 21.85 17.36
C PRO A 155 -14.77 23.31 17.84
N ARG A 156 -15.19 24.22 16.96
CA ARG A 156 -15.46 25.62 17.34
C ARG A 156 -16.80 25.71 18.09
N SER A 157 -16.88 26.60 19.07
CA SER A 157 -18.06 26.74 19.94
C SER A 157 -19.23 27.50 19.30
N GLN A 158 -18.95 28.48 18.43
CA GLN A 158 -19.98 29.41 17.92
C GLN A 158 -20.37 29.20 16.45
N THR A 159 -19.53 28.53 15.68
CA THR A 159 -19.72 28.35 14.23
C THR A 159 -19.21 26.97 13.82
N PRO A 160 -19.77 26.34 12.79
CA PRO A 160 -19.25 25.07 12.30
C PRO A 160 -17.75 25.15 11.93
N GLY A 161 -17.01 24.07 12.18
CA GLY A 161 -15.58 23.98 11.87
C GLY A 161 -14.72 23.64 13.08
N PHE A 162 -13.41 23.77 12.93
CA PHE A 162 -12.41 23.35 13.89
C PHE A 162 -11.41 24.46 14.22
N ARG A 163 -10.85 24.39 15.42
CA ARG A 163 -9.65 25.12 15.83
C ARG A 163 -8.49 24.13 15.87
N LEU A 164 -7.52 24.34 14.98
CA LEU A 164 -6.28 23.58 14.93
C LEU A 164 -5.21 24.28 15.79
N ARG A 165 -4.34 23.48 16.40
CA ARG A 165 -3.19 23.98 17.16
C ARG A 165 -1.93 23.18 16.81
N THR A 166 -0.84 23.90 16.58
CA THR A 166 0.51 23.35 16.43
C THR A 166 1.40 23.80 17.60
N GLY A 167 2.73 23.67 17.47
CA GLY A 167 3.66 24.28 18.40
C GLY A 167 3.61 25.81 18.42
N ASN A 168 3.42 26.44 17.25
CA ASN A 168 3.58 27.89 17.10
C ASN A 168 2.31 28.64 16.66
N LEU A 169 1.27 27.95 16.16
CA LEU A 169 0.08 28.59 15.64
C LEU A 169 -1.21 27.97 16.18
N ALA A 170 -2.27 28.79 16.19
CA ALA A 170 -3.64 28.35 16.32
C ALA A 170 -4.48 28.96 15.19
N MET A 171 -5.30 28.16 14.54
CA MET A 171 -6.05 28.58 13.34
C MET A 171 -7.47 28.03 13.36
N HIS A 172 -8.43 28.83 12.91
CA HIS A 172 -9.80 28.38 12.66
C HIS A 172 -9.97 27.96 11.21
N VAL A 173 -10.56 26.79 11.01
CA VAL A 173 -10.86 26.22 9.68
C VAL A 173 -12.29 25.71 9.64
N ASP A 174 -12.87 25.69 8.45
CA ASP A 174 -14.24 25.24 8.20
C ASP A 174 -14.31 23.72 7.97
N GLY A 175 -13.22 23.09 7.55
CA GLY A 175 -13.15 21.64 7.33
C GLY A 175 -11.73 21.11 7.42
N VAL A 176 -11.59 19.81 7.68
CA VAL A 176 -10.29 19.14 7.87
C VAL A 176 -10.25 17.83 7.07
N PHE A 177 -9.23 17.69 6.24
CA PHE A 177 -8.79 16.40 5.70
C PHE A 177 -7.61 15.89 6.51
N LEU A 178 -7.75 14.72 7.13
CA LEU A 178 -6.68 14.02 7.83
C LEU A 178 -6.07 12.95 6.92
N THR A 179 -4.84 13.17 6.49
CA THR A 179 -4.07 12.29 5.61
C THR A 179 -2.63 12.07 6.11
N SER A 180 -2.45 12.08 7.43
CA SER A 180 -1.18 12.09 8.15
C SER A 180 -0.28 10.85 7.96
N GLY A 181 -0.73 9.86 7.21
CA GLY A 181 0.08 8.70 6.84
C GLY A 181 0.37 7.77 8.01
N HIS A 182 1.50 7.07 7.95
CA HIS A 182 1.89 6.12 8.99
C HIS A 182 2.45 6.83 10.23
N THR A 183 2.24 6.22 11.39
CA THR A 183 2.92 6.62 12.63
C THR A 183 4.45 6.54 12.45
N PRO A 184 5.21 7.62 12.70
CA PRO A 184 6.67 7.58 12.64
C PRO A 184 7.21 6.51 13.59
N SER A 185 8.09 5.64 13.10
CA SER A 185 8.87 4.77 13.97
C SER A 185 10.05 5.58 14.51
N THR A 186 10.15 5.72 15.83
CA THR A 186 11.37 6.25 16.46
C THR A 186 12.47 5.21 16.33
N ALA A 187 13.14 5.19 15.18
CA ALA A 187 14.49 4.64 15.12
C ALA A 187 15.39 5.67 15.83
N ALA A 188 15.49 5.56 17.16
CA ALA A 188 16.59 6.19 17.85
C ALA A 188 17.88 5.72 17.15
N GLN A 189 18.83 6.63 16.93
CA GLN A 189 20.22 6.26 16.68
C GLN A 189 20.68 5.44 17.90
N GLN A 190 20.38 4.15 17.89
CA GLN A 190 20.93 3.23 18.85
C GLN A 190 22.40 3.05 18.47
N ASP A 191 23.26 3.11 19.47
CA ASP A 191 24.66 2.73 19.31
C ASP A 191 24.67 1.27 18.86
N ILE A 192 24.91 1.07 17.57
CA ILE A 192 24.78 -0.24 16.94
C ILE A 192 26.05 -0.99 17.32
N GLY A 193 26.00 -1.72 18.44
CA GLY A 193 27.10 -2.57 18.91
C GLY A 193 27.48 -3.65 17.90
N GLU A 194 28.42 -4.52 18.28
CA GLU A 194 29.02 -5.52 17.36
C GLU A 194 28.02 -6.52 16.76
N CYS A 195 26.84 -6.68 17.38
CA CYS A 195 25.81 -7.62 16.93
C CYS A 195 24.42 -6.97 17.00
N VAL A 196 23.64 -7.14 15.92
CA VAL A 196 22.27 -6.64 15.77
C VAL A 196 21.33 -7.79 15.51
N VAL A 197 20.18 -7.80 16.19
CA VAL A 197 19.13 -8.79 15.95
C VAL A 197 17.93 -8.13 15.28
N ILE A 198 17.69 -8.44 14.01
CA ILE A 198 16.54 -7.97 13.24
C ILE A 198 15.37 -8.93 13.45
N GLN A 199 14.27 -8.43 14.02
CA GLN A 199 13.02 -9.18 14.14
C GLN A 199 12.12 -8.84 12.95
N GLY A 200 12.15 -9.68 11.92
CA GLY A 200 11.37 -9.55 10.70
C GLY A 200 12.13 -10.07 9.48
N LEU A 201 11.38 -10.49 8.45
CA LEU A 201 11.92 -10.96 7.16
C LEU A 201 11.31 -10.22 5.95
N GLY A 202 10.49 -9.19 6.21
CA GLY A 202 9.80 -8.41 5.18
C GLY A 202 10.59 -7.18 4.71
N LEU A 203 9.90 -6.25 4.05
CA LEU A 203 10.50 -5.05 3.44
C LEU A 203 11.35 -4.21 4.40
N THR A 204 10.83 -3.92 5.59
CA THR A 204 11.57 -3.15 6.60
C THR A 204 12.83 -3.88 7.06
N ALA A 205 12.85 -5.21 7.06
CA ALA A 205 14.04 -5.98 7.41
C ALA A 205 15.11 -5.83 6.33
N MET A 206 14.71 -5.86 5.06
CA MET A 206 15.61 -5.64 3.93
C MET A 206 16.18 -4.22 3.91
N ASP A 207 15.40 -3.21 4.29
CA ASP A 207 15.89 -1.82 4.41
C ASP A 207 16.88 -1.66 5.55
N THR A 208 16.58 -2.21 6.72
CA THR A 208 17.50 -2.23 7.86
C THR A 208 18.79 -2.94 7.47
N LEU A 209 18.69 -4.08 6.77
CA LEU A 209 19.86 -4.81 6.30
C LEU A 209 20.70 -3.97 5.32
N ALA A 210 20.09 -3.32 4.33
CA ALA A 210 20.79 -2.42 3.42
C ALA A 210 21.48 -1.26 4.16
N HIS A 211 20.83 -0.69 5.18
CA HIS A 211 21.43 0.37 6.00
C HIS A 211 22.63 -0.12 6.82
N LEU A 212 22.57 -1.34 7.36
CA LEU A 212 23.65 -1.94 8.16
C LEU A 212 24.80 -2.51 7.31
N THR A 213 24.66 -2.56 5.98
CA THR A 213 25.62 -3.16 5.06
C THR A 213 26.15 -2.13 4.07
N GLU A 214 25.46 -1.90 2.97
CA GLU A 214 25.81 -0.90 1.97
C GLU A 214 25.85 0.51 2.56
N GLY A 215 24.91 0.85 3.46
CA GLY A 215 24.92 2.12 4.20
C GLY A 215 26.13 2.31 5.11
N ARG A 216 26.89 1.24 5.37
CA ARG A 216 28.16 1.25 6.09
C ARG A 216 29.37 1.04 5.18
N GLY A 217 29.19 1.11 3.87
CA GLY A 217 30.24 1.14 2.87
C GLY A 217 30.64 -0.22 2.29
N GLY A 218 29.96 -1.30 2.64
CA GLY A 218 30.14 -2.57 1.94
C GLY A 218 29.59 -2.52 0.52
N ARG A 219 30.05 -3.43 -0.34
CA ARG A 219 29.84 -3.34 -1.79
C ARG A 219 29.48 -4.68 -2.39
N TYR A 220 28.54 -4.68 -3.33
CA TYR A 220 28.22 -5.86 -4.14
C TYR A 220 29.01 -5.82 -5.44
N VAL A 221 29.76 -6.88 -5.73
CA VAL A 221 30.46 -7.05 -7.02
C VAL A 221 29.84 -8.22 -7.79
N ARG A 222 29.77 -8.11 -9.12
CA ARG A 222 29.21 -9.19 -9.95
C ARG A 222 29.99 -10.49 -9.72
N ASN A 223 29.25 -11.60 -9.66
CA ASN A 223 29.81 -12.93 -9.51
C ASN A 223 28.97 -13.93 -10.34
N GLY A 224 29.58 -15.04 -10.77
CA GLY A 224 28.90 -16.10 -11.54
C GLY A 224 28.01 -17.05 -10.72
N GLY A 225 27.93 -16.87 -9.40
CA GLY A 225 27.11 -17.66 -8.50
C GLY A 225 25.61 -17.40 -8.64
N PHE A 226 24.80 -18.21 -7.95
CA PHE A 226 23.33 -18.17 -8.08
C PHE A 226 22.71 -16.80 -7.75
N ALA A 227 23.24 -16.12 -6.73
CA ALA A 227 22.82 -14.77 -6.35
C ALA A 227 23.21 -13.70 -7.39
N GLY A 228 24.19 -13.97 -8.26
CA GLY A 228 24.73 -13.00 -9.23
C GLY A 228 25.66 -11.94 -8.64
N TRP A 229 25.82 -11.94 -7.30
CA TRP A 229 26.60 -10.96 -6.56
C TRP A 229 27.44 -11.64 -5.47
N ARG A 230 28.61 -11.06 -5.20
CA ARG A 230 29.42 -11.34 -4.02
C ARG A 230 29.51 -10.07 -3.20
N TYR A 231 29.21 -10.15 -1.91
CA TYR A 231 29.33 -9.02 -1.01
C TYR A 231 30.79 -8.87 -0.52
N LEU A 232 31.29 -7.64 -0.53
CA LEU A 232 32.58 -7.23 0.01
C LEU A 232 32.32 -6.39 1.26
N PRO A 233 32.58 -6.94 2.47
CA PRO A 233 32.45 -6.18 3.70
C PRO A 233 33.41 -4.99 3.74
N SER A 234 32.97 -3.91 4.34
CA SER A 234 33.80 -2.74 4.64
C SER A 234 34.55 -2.85 5.98
N GLY A 235 34.11 -3.76 6.85
CA GLY A 235 34.58 -3.90 8.22
C GLY A 235 33.84 -3.02 9.22
N ARG A 236 32.84 -2.24 8.78
CA ARG A 236 31.99 -1.39 9.63
C ARG A 236 30.61 -1.99 9.91
N GLU A 237 30.30 -3.10 9.25
CA GLU A 237 29.07 -3.85 9.43
C GLU A 237 29.07 -4.53 10.80
N PRO A 238 27.95 -4.48 11.56
CA PRO A 238 27.78 -5.39 12.68
C PRO A 238 27.52 -6.81 12.17
N ARG A 239 27.71 -7.82 13.02
CA ARG A 239 27.13 -9.14 12.77
C ARG A 239 25.60 -9.03 12.85
N VAL A 240 24.90 -9.50 11.81
CA VAL A 240 23.44 -9.40 11.75
C VAL A 240 22.81 -10.77 11.95
N VAL A 241 21.89 -10.87 12.90
CA VAL A 241 21.06 -12.05 13.12
C VAL A 241 19.62 -11.70 12.74
N MET A 242 18.99 -12.49 11.88
CA MET A 242 17.61 -12.28 11.43
C MET A 242 16.72 -13.43 11.90
N TYR A 243 15.53 -13.11 12.39
CA TYR A 243 14.50 -14.12 12.71
C TYR A 243 13.10 -13.52 12.55
N SER A 244 12.07 -14.37 12.54
CA SER A 244 10.67 -13.92 12.62
C SER A 244 9.83 -14.86 13.48
N ARG A 245 8.63 -14.40 13.89
CA ARG A 245 7.71 -15.19 14.72
C ARG A 245 7.26 -16.49 14.06
N SER A 246 7.06 -16.49 12.74
CA SER A 246 6.67 -17.68 11.99
C SER A 246 7.88 -18.42 11.41
N GLY A 247 9.03 -17.78 11.26
CA GLY A 247 10.19 -18.37 10.59
C GLY A 247 10.00 -18.50 9.07
N LEU A 248 8.90 -17.97 8.53
CA LEU A 248 8.57 -18.11 7.11
C LEU A 248 9.00 -16.87 6.32
N PRO A 249 9.81 -17.02 5.26
CA PRO A 249 10.23 -15.93 4.38
C PRO A 249 9.07 -15.38 3.52
N PHE A 250 9.30 -14.19 2.95
CA PHE A 250 8.40 -13.56 1.98
C PHE A 250 8.75 -14.02 0.57
N HIS A 251 7.74 -14.19 -0.29
CA HIS A 251 7.97 -14.40 -1.72
C HIS A 251 8.44 -13.10 -2.38
N ALA A 252 9.49 -13.19 -3.19
CA ALA A 252 9.98 -12.05 -3.95
C ALA A 252 8.98 -11.64 -5.03
N ARG A 253 8.96 -10.34 -5.33
CA ARG A 253 8.16 -9.80 -6.44
C ARG A 253 8.59 -10.47 -7.74
N PRO A 254 7.64 -10.91 -8.59
CA PRO A 254 7.98 -11.53 -9.86
C PRO A 254 8.63 -10.49 -10.79
N GLN A 255 9.61 -10.95 -11.57
CA GLN A 255 10.22 -10.15 -12.60
C GLN A 255 9.17 -9.69 -13.59
N TRP A 256 9.19 -8.39 -13.86
CA TRP A 256 8.28 -7.81 -14.82
C TRP A 256 8.72 -8.15 -16.25
N HIS A 257 7.75 -8.55 -17.05
CA HIS A 257 7.89 -8.70 -18.50
C HIS A 257 6.75 -7.95 -19.16
N ALA A 258 7.02 -7.30 -20.29
CA ALA A 258 5.98 -6.74 -21.12
C ALA A 258 5.06 -7.88 -21.60
N CYS A 259 3.81 -7.89 -21.13
CA CYS A 259 2.83 -8.89 -21.55
C CYS A 259 2.05 -8.34 -22.75
N ARG A 260 2.13 -9.04 -23.88
CA ARG A 260 1.31 -8.74 -25.08
C ARG A 260 -0.03 -9.49 -25.10
N HIS A 261 -0.22 -10.44 -24.17
CA HIS A 261 -1.42 -11.25 -24.11
C HIS A 261 -2.52 -10.54 -23.33
N ALA A 262 -3.77 -10.79 -23.75
CA ALA A 262 -4.93 -10.36 -22.98
C ALA A 262 -4.89 -10.93 -21.54
N PRO A 263 -5.40 -10.17 -20.54
CA PRO A 263 -5.58 -10.67 -19.19
C PRO A 263 -6.37 -11.99 -19.19
N LEU A 264 -6.03 -12.86 -18.23
CA LEU A 264 -6.82 -14.07 -18.02
C LEU A 264 -8.16 -13.68 -17.38
N PRO A 265 -9.30 -14.26 -17.85
CA PRO A 265 -10.59 -13.99 -17.24
C PRO A 265 -10.62 -14.51 -15.80
N ARG A 266 -11.24 -13.72 -14.92
CA ARG A 266 -11.64 -14.11 -13.57
C ARG A 266 -12.83 -15.07 -13.67
N LEU A 267 -12.81 -16.21 -12.99
CA LEU A 267 -13.84 -17.25 -13.17
C LEU A 267 -14.64 -17.57 -11.91
N PHE A 268 -14.01 -17.52 -10.74
CA PHE A 268 -14.59 -17.98 -9.47
C PHE A 268 -14.63 -16.88 -8.41
N PHE A 269 -13.57 -16.08 -8.29
CA PHE A 269 -13.55 -14.93 -7.39
C PHE A 269 -13.93 -13.67 -8.16
N THR A 270 -15.22 -13.33 -8.16
CA THR A 270 -15.81 -12.20 -8.90
C THR A 270 -16.76 -11.37 -8.02
N ALA A 271 -17.10 -10.16 -8.46
CA ALA A 271 -18.05 -9.29 -7.77
C ALA A 271 -19.44 -9.93 -7.67
N GLU A 272 -19.88 -10.62 -8.73
CA GLU A 272 -21.17 -11.33 -8.76
C GLU A 272 -21.19 -12.50 -7.77
N ALA A 273 -20.08 -13.25 -7.66
CA ALA A 273 -19.98 -14.33 -6.68
C ALA A 273 -20.05 -13.79 -5.24
N ILE A 274 -19.38 -12.66 -4.97
CA ILE A 274 -19.45 -11.98 -3.67
C ILE A 274 -20.88 -11.50 -3.39
N ALA A 275 -21.57 -10.89 -4.36
CA ALA A 275 -22.95 -10.43 -4.20
C ALA A 275 -23.91 -11.58 -3.85
N ARG A 276 -23.81 -12.72 -4.55
CA ARG A 276 -24.62 -13.91 -4.24
C ARG A 276 -24.35 -14.48 -2.85
N LEU A 277 -23.10 -14.47 -2.39
CA LEU A 277 -22.77 -14.88 -1.02
C LEU A 277 -23.41 -13.93 0.01
N ARG A 278 -23.43 -12.62 -0.25
CA ARG A 278 -24.07 -11.64 0.64
C ARG A 278 -25.58 -11.85 0.73
N GLU A 279 -26.25 -12.20 -0.38
CA GLU A 279 -27.69 -12.53 -0.39
C GLU A 279 -28.05 -13.73 0.50
N GLN A 280 -27.10 -14.64 0.72
CA GLN A 280 -27.28 -15.86 1.51
C GLN A 280 -26.96 -15.68 3.00
N ARG A 281 -26.45 -14.51 3.41
CA ARG A 281 -26.02 -14.22 4.78
C ARG A 281 -26.87 -13.14 5.42
N GLU A 282 -27.16 -13.31 6.70
CA GLU A 282 -27.87 -12.30 7.49
C GLU A 282 -27.09 -10.98 7.52
N GLY A 283 -27.77 -9.88 7.20
CA GLY A 283 -27.13 -8.55 7.12
C GLY A 283 -26.05 -8.42 6.05
N GLY A 284 -25.91 -9.41 5.15
CA GLY A 284 -24.91 -9.42 4.09
C GLY A 284 -23.46 -9.55 4.56
N ARG A 285 -23.20 -9.88 5.83
CA ARG A 285 -21.82 -10.02 6.38
C ARG A 285 -21.28 -11.42 6.08
N LEU A 286 -20.06 -11.49 5.54
CA LEU A 286 -19.44 -12.75 5.14
C LEU A 286 -18.48 -13.29 6.21
N ASP A 287 -18.23 -14.60 6.19
CA ASP A 287 -17.08 -15.22 6.83
C ASP A 287 -15.97 -15.42 5.78
N PHE A 288 -14.83 -14.77 5.96
CA PHE A 288 -13.74 -14.80 4.98
C PHE A 288 -13.24 -16.22 4.72
N ARG A 289 -13.11 -17.03 5.77
CA ARG A 289 -12.53 -18.38 5.66
C ARG A 289 -13.52 -19.36 5.06
N ALA A 290 -14.79 -19.30 5.46
CA ALA A 290 -15.81 -20.22 5.00
C ALA A 290 -16.38 -19.83 3.63
N ASP A 291 -16.57 -18.53 3.36
CA ASP A 291 -17.27 -18.06 2.17
C ASP A 291 -16.31 -17.64 1.05
N VAL A 292 -15.23 -16.92 1.39
CA VAL A 292 -14.41 -16.20 0.40
C VAL A 292 -13.14 -16.97 0.01
N LEU A 293 -12.43 -17.53 1.00
CA LEU A 293 -11.19 -18.27 0.77
C LEU A 293 -11.35 -19.44 -0.21
N PRO A 294 -12.46 -20.22 -0.22
CA PRO A 294 -12.67 -21.25 -1.24
C PRO A 294 -12.70 -20.68 -2.67
N LEU A 295 -13.33 -19.51 -2.88
CA LEU A 295 -13.35 -18.84 -4.19
C LEU A 295 -11.95 -18.41 -4.62
N ILE A 296 -11.15 -17.88 -3.70
CA ILE A 296 -9.75 -17.50 -3.97
C ILE A 296 -8.93 -18.75 -4.36
N LYS A 297 -9.10 -19.86 -3.65
CA LYS A 297 -8.39 -21.12 -3.95
C LYS A 297 -8.76 -21.67 -5.32
N ASP A 298 -10.04 -21.64 -5.67
CA ASP A 298 -10.51 -22.04 -6.99
C ASP A 298 -9.98 -21.10 -8.08
N GLU A 299 -9.96 -19.79 -7.83
CA GLU A 299 -9.38 -18.81 -8.76
C GLU A 299 -7.87 -19.03 -8.95
N MET A 300 -7.12 -19.30 -7.88
CA MET A 300 -5.70 -19.65 -7.97
C MET A 300 -5.47 -20.88 -8.86
N ARG A 301 -6.28 -21.94 -8.71
CA ARG A 301 -6.21 -23.13 -9.57
C ARG A 301 -6.56 -22.78 -11.02
N ALA A 302 -7.63 -22.02 -11.23
CA ALA A 302 -8.06 -21.59 -12.55
C ALA A 302 -6.99 -20.79 -13.28
N VAL A 303 -6.40 -19.81 -12.61
CA VAL A 303 -5.33 -18.97 -13.15
C VAL A 303 -4.07 -19.79 -13.42
N PHE A 304 -3.70 -20.71 -12.52
CA PHE A 304 -2.59 -21.63 -12.75
C PHE A 304 -2.79 -22.43 -14.04
N TYR A 305 -3.91 -23.14 -14.19
CA TYR A 305 -4.14 -24.00 -15.35
C TYR A 305 -4.29 -23.19 -16.64
N GLN A 306 -4.96 -22.03 -16.60
CA GLN A 306 -5.02 -21.15 -17.76
C GLN A 306 -3.64 -20.65 -18.19
N ALA A 307 -2.77 -20.26 -17.24
CA ALA A 307 -1.41 -19.83 -17.54
C ALA A 307 -0.56 -20.99 -18.10
N LYS A 308 -0.66 -22.18 -17.49
CA LYS A 308 0.04 -23.40 -17.94
C LYS A 308 -0.37 -23.80 -19.36
N VAL A 309 -1.67 -23.86 -19.63
CA VAL A 309 -2.22 -24.18 -20.96
C VAL A 309 -1.82 -23.12 -21.99
N ARG A 310 -1.85 -21.83 -21.63
CA ARG A 310 -1.40 -20.76 -22.52
C ARG A 310 0.06 -20.93 -22.95
N MET A 311 0.92 -21.40 -22.06
CA MET A 311 2.33 -21.61 -22.35
C MET A 311 2.60 -22.88 -23.16
N GLU A 312 1.90 -23.98 -22.85
CA GLU A 312 2.25 -25.32 -23.36
C GLU A 312 1.29 -25.87 -24.42
N GLY A 313 0.11 -25.28 -24.57
CA GLY A 313 -0.87 -25.67 -25.58
C GLY A 313 -1.91 -24.58 -25.80
N PRO A 314 -1.52 -23.41 -26.35
CA PRO A 314 -2.37 -22.23 -26.47
C PRO A 314 -3.69 -22.50 -27.20
N ASP A 315 -3.69 -23.39 -28.20
CA ASP A 315 -4.91 -23.76 -28.96
C ASP A 315 -5.98 -24.43 -28.09
N ARG A 316 -5.58 -25.02 -26.95
CA ARG A 316 -6.49 -25.66 -25.99
C ARG A 316 -7.05 -24.67 -24.96
N LEU A 317 -6.50 -23.45 -24.87
CA LEU A 317 -6.90 -22.47 -23.85
C LEU A 317 -8.40 -22.13 -23.91
N PRO A 318 -9.02 -21.85 -25.08
CA PRO A 318 -10.45 -21.54 -25.14
C PRO A 318 -11.33 -22.69 -24.62
N SER A 319 -10.95 -23.94 -24.94
CA SER A 319 -11.68 -25.13 -24.47
C SER A 319 -11.55 -25.34 -22.97
N VAL A 320 -10.36 -25.11 -22.39
CA VAL A 320 -10.15 -25.17 -20.94
C VAL A 320 -10.92 -24.06 -20.22
N GLN A 321 -10.93 -22.83 -20.78
CA GLN A 321 -11.71 -21.73 -20.22
C GLN A 321 -13.21 -22.00 -20.23
N ARG A 322 -13.72 -22.60 -21.32
CA ARG A 322 -15.11 -23.05 -21.41
C ARG A 322 -15.42 -24.11 -20.34
N LEU A 323 -14.59 -25.14 -20.25
CA LEU A 323 -14.74 -26.22 -19.25
C LEU A 323 -14.75 -25.68 -17.82
N LEU A 324 -13.85 -24.76 -17.48
CA LEU A 324 -13.78 -24.14 -16.15
C LEU A 324 -15.03 -23.29 -15.83
N ARG A 325 -15.59 -22.60 -16.84
CA ARG A 325 -16.76 -21.72 -16.67
C ARG A 325 -18.07 -22.51 -16.52
N GLU A 326 -18.22 -23.58 -17.28
CA GLU A 326 -19.48 -24.34 -17.39
C GLU A 326 -19.59 -25.48 -16.35
N SER A 327 -18.48 -25.89 -15.73
CA SER A 327 -18.50 -27.01 -14.81
C SER A 327 -19.12 -26.67 -13.44
N ILE A 328 -20.10 -27.47 -13.06
CA ILE A 328 -20.71 -27.46 -11.72
C ILE A 328 -19.86 -28.27 -10.73
N ALA A 329 -19.15 -29.31 -11.20
CA ALA A 329 -18.31 -30.20 -10.40
C ALA A 329 -16.82 -29.79 -10.45
N ARG A 330 -16.47 -28.69 -9.77
CA ARG A 330 -15.11 -28.11 -9.80
C ARG A 330 -13.99 -29.08 -9.41
N PRO A 331 -14.12 -29.92 -8.35
CA PRO A 331 -13.03 -30.83 -7.95
C PRO A 331 -12.65 -31.82 -9.05
N ALA A 332 -13.63 -32.38 -9.78
CA ALA A 332 -13.38 -33.32 -10.86
C ALA A 332 -12.66 -32.67 -12.05
N VAL A 333 -13.00 -31.41 -12.36
CA VAL A 333 -12.31 -30.66 -13.42
C VAL A 333 -10.87 -30.35 -13.03
N PHE A 334 -10.61 -29.92 -11.79
CA PHE A 334 -9.25 -29.67 -11.35
C PHE A 334 -8.40 -30.94 -11.27
N ALA A 335 -8.99 -32.09 -10.90
CA ALA A 335 -8.29 -33.38 -10.94
C ALA A 335 -7.87 -33.75 -12.37
N ARG A 336 -8.78 -33.64 -13.34
CA ARG A 336 -8.47 -33.87 -14.75
C ARG A 336 -7.40 -32.92 -15.30
N LEU A 337 -7.44 -31.64 -14.92
CA LEU A 337 -6.42 -30.68 -15.32
C LEU A 337 -5.06 -30.99 -14.67
N ALA A 338 -5.04 -31.46 -13.42
CA ALA A 338 -3.82 -31.89 -12.73
C ALA A 338 -3.15 -33.07 -13.43
N GLU A 339 -3.93 -34.07 -13.88
CA GLU A 339 -3.42 -35.23 -14.64
C GLU A 339 -2.79 -34.81 -15.97
N GLN A 340 -3.37 -33.81 -16.64
CA GLN A 340 -2.92 -33.38 -17.97
C GLN A 340 -1.78 -32.36 -17.95
N TRP A 341 -1.75 -31.47 -16.96
CA TRP A 341 -0.89 -30.28 -16.95
C TRP A 341 -0.02 -30.16 -15.70
N GLY A 342 -0.05 -31.16 -14.82
CA GLY A 342 0.65 -31.17 -13.54
C GLY A 342 -0.18 -30.60 -12.41
N ALA A 343 0.00 -31.17 -11.22
CA ALA A 343 -0.76 -30.80 -10.03
C ALA A 343 -0.40 -29.40 -9.51
N PHE A 344 -1.43 -28.68 -9.05
CA PHE A 344 -1.29 -27.44 -8.29
C PHE A 344 -2.31 -27.39 -7.17
N ASP A 345 -1.82 -27.27 -5.94
CA ASP A 345 -2.65 -27.09 -4.76
C ASP A 345 -2.29 -25.78 -4.04
N PRO A 346 -3.20 -24.80 -3.97
CA PRO A 346 -3.03 -23.58 -3.19
C PRO A 346 -2.62 -23.80 -1.73
N GLU A 347 -3.05 -24.90 -1.08
CA GLU A 347 -2.75 -25.14 0.34
C GLU A 347 -1.25 -25.22 0.63
N HIS A 348 -0.44 -25.69 -0.34
CA HIS A 348 1.02 -25.71 -0.22
C HIS A 348 1.65 -24.32 -0.10
N TRP A 349 0.93 -23.27 -0.51
CA TRP A 349 1.41 -21.89 -0.55
C TRP A 349 0.72 -21.00 0.48
N LEU A 350 -0.53 -21.32 0.85
CA LEU A 350 -1.33 -20.59 1.83
C LEU A 350 -1.00 -21.00 3.29
N VAL A 351 0.29 -21.14 3.60
CA VAL A 351 0.78 -21.66 4.89
C VAL A 351 0.70 -20.60 5.99
N THR A 352 -0.15 -20.79 6.99
CA THR A 352 -0.26 -19.87 8.16
C THR A 352 0.55 -20.32 9.36
N GLN A 353 0.88 -21.61 9.44
CA GLN A 353 1.59 -22.19 10.58
C GLN A 353 3.07 -21.77 10.60
N PRO A 354 3.68 -21.59 11.79
CA PRO A 354 5.12 -21.40 11.89
C PRO A 354 5.92 -22.57 11.31
N TRP A 355 7.18 -22.31 10.97
CA TRP A 355 8.14 -23.33 10.59
C TRP A 355 8.31 -24.36 11.72
N SER A 356 8.30 -25.63 11.36
CA SER A 356 8.33 -26.78 12.28
C SER A 356 9.36 -27.85 11.87
N GLY A 357 10.43 -27.46 11.16
CA GLY A 357 11.49 -28.38 10.76
C GLY A 357 12.40 -28.78 11.93
N ALA A 358 13.32 -29.71 11.66
CA ALA A 358 14.23 -30.23 12.67
C ALA A 358 15.24 -29.15 13.13
N GLU A 359 15.63 -29.20 14.41
CA GLU A 359 16.63 -28.28 14.97
C GLU A 359 17.95 -28.33 14.17
N GLY A 360 18.61 -27.19 14.03
CA GLY A 360 19.84 -27.07 13.24
C GLY A 360 19.66 -27.07 11.71
N THR A 361 18.45 -27.35 11.19
CA THR A 361 18.22 -27.39 9.72
C THR A 361 17.68 -26.09 9.13
N TYR A 362 17.33 -25.11 9.97
CA TYR A 362 16.62 -23.89 9.54
C TYR A 362 17.39 -23.08 8.52
N GLU A 363 18.68 -22.84 8.73
CA GLU A 363 19.50 -21.99 7.86
C GLU A 363 19.60 -22.57 6.45
N GLN A 364 19.91 -23.86 6.33
CA GLN A 364 19.96 -24.55 5.04
C GLN A 364 18.58 -24.55 4.36
N TRP A 365 17.53 -24.88 5.11
CA TRP A 365 16.15 -24.83 4.60
C TRP A 365 15.78 -23.43 4.08
N PHE A 366 16.15 -22.39 4.82
CA PHE A 366 15.87 -21.00 4.48
C PHE A 366 16.58 -20.59 3.18
N VAL A 367 17.87 -20.90 3.07
CA VAL A 367 18.65 -20.64 1.85
C VAL A 367 18.04 -21.37 0.64
N ASP A 368 17.70 -22.65 0.78
CA ASP A 368 17.08 -23.43 -0.30
C ASP A 368 15.68 -22.94 -0.66
N TRP A 369 14.93 -22.44 0.33
CA TRP A 369 13.64 -21.78 0.08
C TRP A 369 13.83 -20.49 -0.73
N ILE A 370 14.73 -19.60 -0.32
CA ILE A 370 15.00 -18.32 -1.00
C ILE A 370 15.50 -18.57 -2.43
N LYS A 371 16.35 -19.58 -2.64
CA LYS A 371 16.83 -19.94 -3.98
C LYS A 371 15.70 -20.40 -4.90
N ARG A 372 14.80 -21.26 -4.41
CA ARG A 372 13.63 -21.72 -5.19
C ARG A 372 12.68 -20.57 -5.52
N ASP A 373 12.39 -19.72 -4.54
CA ASP A 373 11.54 -18.56 -4.73
C ASP A 373 12.15 -17.55 -5.72
N LEU A 374 13.45 -17.26 -5.60
CA LEU A 374 14.17 -16.38 -6.52
C LEU A 374 14.17 -16.93 -7.96
N ALA A 375 14.28 -18.24 -8.14
CA ALA A 375 14.16 -18.87 -9.46
C ALA A 375 12.75 -18.65 -10.06
N LEU A 376 11.69 -18.80 -9.27
CA LEU A 376 10.32 -18.51 -9.70
C LEU A 376 10.13 -17.02 -10.02
N SER A 377 10.62 -16.14 -9.15
CA SER A 377 10.56 -14.69 -9.37
C SER A 377 11.23 -14.28 -10.68
N ARG A 378 12.42 -14.82 -11.00
CA ARG A 378 13.14 -14.54 -12.27
C ARG A 378 12.38 -14.95 -13.53
N LEU A 379 11.53 -15.97 -13.47
CA LEU A 379 10.65 -16.33 -14.59
C LEU A 379 9.53 -15.31 -14.83
N GLY A 380 9.12 -14.62 -13.77
CA GLY A 380 8.02 -13.67 -13.79
C GLY A 380 6.66 -14.31 -14.06
N THR A 381 5.61 -13.49 -14.15
CA THR A 381 4.24 -13.99 -14.35
C THR A 381 3.96 -14.47 -15.77
N ALA A 382 4.81 -14.09 -16.73
CA ALA A 382 4.68 -14.51 -18.12
C ALA A 382 5.13 -15.96 -18.36
N HIS A 383 6.06 -16.47 -17.53
CA HIS A 383 6.66 -17.79 -17.71
C HIS A 383 6.55 -18.70 -16.48
N SER A 384 5.80 -18.29 -15.44
CA SER A 384 5.55 -19.10 -14.25
C SER A 384 4.06 -19.11 -13.91
N PRO A 385 3.34 -20.21 -14.20
CA PRO A 385 1.95 -20.40 -13.78
C PRO A 385 1.77 -20.30 -12.26
N ILE A 386 2.79 -20.71 -11.50
CA ILE A 386 2.84 -20.59 -10.04
C ILE A 386 2.82 -19.11 -9.63
N CYS A 387 3.76 -18.31 -10.17
CA CYS A 387 3.77 -16.87 -9.87
C CYS A 387 2.47 -16.21 -10.31
N LYS A 388 1.91 -16.59 -11.47
CA LYS A 388 0.65 -16.04 -11.93
C LYS A 388 -0.52 -16.38 -10.98
N ALA A 389 -0.51 -17.55 -10.35
CA ALA A 389 -1.51 -17.94 -9.35
C ALA A 389 -1.35 -17.18 -8.03
N PHE A 390 -0.13 -16.91 -7.56
CA PHE A 390 0.08 -16.08 -6.35
C PHE A 390 -0.53 -14.70 -6.50
N GLU A 391 -0.35 -14.13 -7.69
CA GLU A 391 -0.78 -12.77 -8.02
C GLU A 391 -2.30 -12.60 -7.98
N VAL A 392 -3.11 -13.67 -7.86
CA VAL A 392 -4.54 -13.54 -7.52
C VAL A 392 -4.74 -12.69 -6.27
N TRP A 393 -3.93 -12.87 -5.22
CA TRP A 393 -4.02 -12.08 -3.98
C TRP A 393 -3.69 -10.58 -4.16
N ARG A 394 -2.99 -10.22 -5.25
CA ARG A 394 -2.59 -8.84 -5.55
C ARG A 394 -3.46 -8.21 -6.62
N ASP A 395 -3.64 -8.89 -7.74
CA ASP A 395 -4.37 -8.45 -8.93
C ASP A 395 -5.89 -8.38 -8.66
N TYR A 396 -6.37 -8.99 -7.56
CA TYR A 396 -7.80 -9.06 -7.18
C TYR A 396 -8.06 -8.33 -5.85
N ARG A 397 -7.17 -7.40 -5.45
CA ARG A 397 -7.36 -6.59 -4.24
C ARG A 397 -8.61 -5.73 -4.27
N ASP A 398 -9.08 -5.35 -5.44
CA ASP A 398 -10.37 -4.68 -5.63
C ASP A 398 -11.52 -5.53 -5.06
N LEU A 399 -11.51 -6.83 -5.29
CA LEU A 399 -12.50 -7.75 -4.74
C LEU A 399 -12.28 -8.02 -3.25
N LEU A 400 -11.03 -8.11 -2.79
CA LEU A 400 -10.75 -8.19 -1.35
C LEU A 400 -11.27 -6.97 -0.58
N ARG A 401 -11.16 -5.77 -1.17
CA ARG A 401 -11.78 -4.55 -0.62
C ARG A 401 -13.31 -4.64 -0.63
N LEU A 402 -13.90 -5.11 -1.72
CA LEU A 402 -15.35 -5.34 -1.79
C LEU A 402 -15.85 -6.32 -0.71
N VAL A 403 -15.02 -7.28 -0.31
CA VAL A 403 -15.29 -8.22 0.79
C VAL A 403 -15.14 -7.56 2.16
N ALA A 404 -14.00 -6.91 2.43
CA ALA A 404 -13.58 -6.53 3.77
C ALA A 404 -13.98 -5.11 4.21
N ASP A 405 -14.17 -4.17 3.28
CA ASP A 405 -14.48 -2.78 3.62
C ASP A 405 -15.78 -2.67 4.45
N ARG A 406 -15.76 -1.78 5.45
CA ARG A 406 -16.93 -1.25 6.19
C ARG A 406 -17.89 -2.33 6.69
N ASN A 407 -17.44 -3.14 7.65
CA ASN A 407 -18.23 -4.23 8.25
C ASN A 407 -18.70 -5.30 7.24
N GLY A 408 -18.03 -5.42 6.09
CA GLY A 408 -18.34 -6.43 5.07
C GLY A 408 -18.15 -7.89 5.54
N LEU A 409 -17.36 -8.09 6.59
CA LEU A 409 -17.16 -9.36 7.28
C LEU A 409 -17.83 -9.34 8.67
N THR A 410 -18.13 -10.53 9.22
CA THR A 410 -18.49 -10.67 10.64
C THR A 410 -17.34 -10.20 11.54
N GLU A 411 -17.61 -9.81 12.78
CA GLU A 411 -16.57 -9.26 13.68
C GLU A 411 -15.40 -10.23 13.88
N SER A 412 -15.70 -11.49 14.19
CA SER A 412 -14.67 -12.54 14.32
C SER A 412 -13.87 -12.71 13.03
N SER A 413 -14.54 -12.68 11.87
CA SER A 413 -13.87 -12.82 10.58
C SER A 413 -13.03 -11.59 10.21
N THR A 414 -13.43 -10.37 10.59
CA THR A 414 -12.61 -9.17 10.42
C THR A 414 -11.30 -9.31 11.18
N LEU A 415 -11.37 -9.71 12.46
CA LEU A 415 -10.17 -9.89 13.29
C LEU A 415 -9.26 -11.00 12.76
N GLU A 416 -9.81 -12.12 12.29
CA GLU A 416 -9.04 -13.17 11.63
C GLU A 416 -8.42 -12.68 10.30
N PHE A 417 -9.17 -11.91 9.51
CA PHE A 417 -8.69 -11.34 8.25
C PHE A 417 -7.46 -10.46 8.44
N TYR A 418 -7.52 -9.46 9.31
CA TYR A 418 -6.38 -8.58 9.55
C TYR A 418 -5.26 -9.27 10.35
N GLY A 419 -5.60 -10.21 11.25
CA GLY A 419 -4.62 -10.93 12.08
C GLY A 419 -3.84 -12.02 11.34
N THR A 420 -4.46 -12.67 10.37
CA THR A 420 -3.89 -13.85 9.68
C THR A 420 -3.79 -13.63 8.18
N TRP A 421 -4.92 -13.35 7.52
CA TRP A 421 -5.01 -13.40 6.05
C TRP A 421 -4.33 -12.22 5.35
N ALA A 422 -4.40 -11.01 5.92
CA ALA A 422 -3.66 -9.84 5.44
C ALA A 422 -2.14 -10.06 5.55
N GLY A 423 -1.68 -10.66 6.65
CA GLY A 423 -0.28 -11.04 6.85
C GLY A 423 0.20 -12.09 5.86
N LEU A 424 -0.64 -13.10 5.59
CA LEU A 424 -0.37 -14.11 4.55
C LEU A 424 -0.29 -13.48 3.17
N SER A 425 -1.23 -12.61 2.80
CA SER A 425 -1.23 -11.89 1.53
C SER A 425 0.05 -11.07 1.35
N ASN A 426 0.46 -10.33 2.39
CA ASN A 426 1.72 -9.58 2.37
C ASN A 426 2.93 -10.49 2.18
N ARG A 427 2.95 -11.68 2.78
CA ARG A 427 4.03 -12.65 2.59
C ARG A 427 4.04 -13.29 1.21
N LEU A 428 2.87 -13.48 0.59
CA LEU A 428 2.73 -14.13 -0.70
C LEU A 428 3.00 -13.20 -1.88
N VAL A 429 2.57 -11.92 -1.80
CA VAL A 429 2.62 -10.98 -2.95
C VAL A 429 3.12 -9.57 -2.58
N GLY A 430 3.32 -9.30 -1.29
CA GLY A 430 3.82 -8.03 -0.76
C GLY A 430 5.31 -8.06 -0.38
N GLY A 431 6.02 -9.15 -0.67
CA GLY A 431 7.44 -9.30 -0.36
C GLY A 431 8.36 -8.36 -1.15
N PRO A 432 9.67 -8.43 -0.89
CA PRO A 432 10.65 -7.52 -1.49
C PRO A 432 10.86 -7.80 -2.97
N GLN A 433 11.48 -6.86 -3.66
CA GLN A 433 12.02 -7.10 -4.99
C GLN A 433 13.09 -8.20 -4.95
N LYS A 434 13.24 -8.94 -6.06
CA LYS A 434 14.13 -10.10 -6.16
C LYS A 434 15.58 -9.79 -5.84
N GLU A 435 16.02 -8.56 -6.12
CA GLU A 435 17.36 -8.06 -5.85
C GLU A 435 17.68 -8.11 -4.34
N ARG A 436 16.68 -8.00 -3.45
CA ARG A 436 16.90 -8.17 -2.00
C ARG A 436 17.15 -9.61 -1.60
N HIS A 437 16.58 -10.58 -2.31
CA HIS A 437 16.91 -11.99 -2.08
C HIS A 437 18.30 -12.32 -2.62
N GLU A 438 18.70 -11.72 -3.74
CA GLU A 438 20.08 -11.78 -4.24
C GLU A 438 21.07 -11.22 -3.21
N ASP A 439 20.77 -10.04 -2.64
CA ASP A 439 21.56 -9.40 -1.59
C ASP A 439 21.64 -10.26 -0.32
N LEU A 440 20.50 -10.78 0.15
CA LEU A 440 20.43 -11.62 1.34
C LEU A 440 21.28 -12.88 1.20
N LEU A 441 21.22 -13.56 0.05
CA LEU A 441 22.05 -14.72 -0.23
C LEU A 441 23.54 -14.36 -0.21
N ALA A 442 23.93 -13.26 -0.88
CA ALA A 442 25.32 -12.80 -0.90
C ALA A 442 25.85 -12.41 0.48
N LEU A 443 24.99 -11.86 1.35
CA LEU A 443 25.33 -11.50 2.73
C LEU A 443 25.46 -12.71 3.66
N ILE A 444 24.63 -13.74 3.47
CA ILE A 444 24.76 -15.02 4.18
C ILE A 444 26.06 -15.72 3.76
N GLU A 445 26.34 -15.78 2.45
CA GLU A 445 27.60 -16.35 1.93
C GLU A 445 28.85 -15.62 2.42
N ALA A 446 28.76 -14.30 2.65
CA ALA A 446 29.83 -13.48 3.22
C ALA A 446 29.97 -13.59 4.75
N GLY A 447 29.08 -14.33 5.43
CA GLY A 447 29.09 -14.48 6.89
C GLY A 447 28.64 -13.24 7.67
N VAL A 448 28.04 -12.25 7.00
CA VAL A 448 27.54 -11.01 7.63
C VAL A 448 26.18 -11.24 8.27
N VAL A 449 25.36 -12.11 7.67
CA VAL A 449 24.00 -12.41 8.12
C VAL A 449 23.90 -13.88 8.53
N THR A 450 23.30 -14.12 9.69
CA THR A 450 22.83 -15.44 10.13
C THR A 450 21.32 -15.41 10.29
N VAL A 451 20.62 -16.45 9.84
CA VAL A 451 19.17 -16.59 9.98
C VAL A 451 18.84 -17.65 11.04
N LEU A 452 17.91 -17.32 11.94
CA LEU A 452 17.49 -18.21 13.03
C LEU A 452 16.02 -18.62 12.88
N PRO A 453 15.66 -19.83 13.37
CA PRO A 453 14.26 -20.28 13.42
C PRO A 453 13.42 -19.37 14.33
N PRO A 454 12.09 -19.58 14.39
CA PRO A 454 11.24 -18.89 15.35
C PRO A 454 11.79 -18.97 16.77
N MET A 455 12.13 -17.81 17.36
CA MET A 455 12.60 -17.74 18.74
C MET A 455 11.39 -17.65 19.69
N SER A 456 11.16 -18.70 20.47
CA SER A 456 10.12 -18.77 21.51
C SER A 456 10.77 -18.60 22.89
N GLY A 457 10.32 -17.63 23.68
CA GLY A 457 10.65 -17.56 25.12
C GLY A 457 12.10 -17.18 25.48
N VAL A 458 12.95 -16.80 24.52
CA VAL A 458 14.31 -16.30 24.81
C VAL A 458 14.22 -14.85 25.33
N GLN A 459 15.02 -14.54 26.37
CA GLN A 459 15.15 -13.18 26.89
C GLN A 459 15.56 -12.24 25.74
N GLU A 460 14.75 -11.20 25.49
CA GLU A 460 14.91 -10.39 24.29
C GLU A 460 16.32 -9.78 24.22
N PRO A 461 17.07 -10.00 23.12
CA PRO A 461 18.43 -9.49 23.00
C PRO A 461 18.41 -7.95 23.09
N ARG A 462 19.34 -7.38 23.87
CA ARG A 462 19.40 -5.92 24.11
C ARG A 462 19.47 -5.09 22.81
N ASN A 463 20.05 -5.63 21.75
CA ASN A 463 20.21 -4.98 20.43
C ASN A 463 19.15 -5.45 19.41
N ARG A 464 17.90 -5.62 19.84
CA ARG A 464 16.81 -6.01 18.93
C ARG A 464 16.23 -4.81 18.18
N LEU A 465 16.25 -4.89 16.85
CA LEU A 465 15.56 -3.97 15.95
C LEU A 465 14.25 -4.61 15.44
N PRO A 466 13.07 -4.14 15.87
CA PRO A 466 11.81 -4.60 15.31
C PRO A 466 11.63 -4.04 13.89
N ALA A 467 11.83 -4.88 12.88
CA ALA A 467 11.71 -4.50 11.47
C ALA A 467 10.26 -4.59 10.99
N ARG A 468 9.41 -3.71 11.54
CA ARG A 468 7.99 -3.59 11.19
C ARG A 468 7.58 -2.13 11.14
N VAL A 469 6.63 -1.82 10.26
CA VAL A 469 5.95 -0.53 10.28
C VAL A 469 5.04 -0.49 11.51
N ALA A 470 5.05 0.63 12.23
CA ALA A 470 4.17 0.83 13.36
C ALA A 470 2.70 0.80 12.91
N HIS A 471 1.84 0.19 13.73
CA HIS A 471 0.41 0.18 13.48
C HIS A 471 -0.14 1.61 13.43
N SER A 472 -1.02 1.88 12.47
CA SER A 472 -1.60 3.22 12.24
C SER A 472 -3.02 3.36 12.81
N GLY A 473 -3.54 2.32 13.46
CA GLY A 473 -4.85 2.32 14.10
C GLY A 473 -4.92 3.15 15.38
N VAL A 474 -6.15 3.37 15.83
CA VAL A 474 -6.54 4.25 16.93
C VAL A 474 -5.95 3.79 18.28
N SER A 475 -5.84 2.49 18.53
CA SER A 475 -5.34 1.96 19.80
C SER A 475 -3.82 2.09 19.96
N GLY A 476 -3.09 2.19 18.84
CA GLY A 476 -1.63 2.25 18.81
C GLY A 476 -1.04 3.57 18.31
N SER A 477 -1.88 4.56 17.98
CA SER A 477 -1.42 5.81 17.38
C SER A 477 -0.57 6.63 18.35
N ARG A 478 0.58 7.09 17.85
CA ARG A 478 1.44 8.06 18.54
C ARG A 478 1.31 9.46 17.96
N GLN A 479 0.35 9.68 17.07
CA GLN A 479 0.14 10.99 16.46
C GLN A 479 -0.75 11.84 17.36
N GLY A 480 -0.26 13.02 17.76
CA GLY A 480 -0.96 13.93 18.69
C GLY A 480 -2.41 14.21 18.26
N VAL A 481 -2.61 14.61 17.00
CA VAL A 481 -3.95 14.92 16.47
C VAL A 481 -4.92 13.74 16.52
N ILE A 482 -4.48 12.50 16.28
CA ILE A 482 -5.36 11.32 16.34
C ILE A 482 -5.78 11.04 17.79
N ASN A 483 -4.84 11.14 18.73
CA ASN A 483 -5.14 10.95 20.15
C ASN A 483 -6.10 12.02 20.67
N ASP A 484 -5.88 13.27 20.30
CA ASP A 484 -6.73 14.41 20.65
C ASP A 484 -8.17 14.25 20.11
N LEU A 485 -8.32 13.92 18.83
CA LEU A 485 -9.62 13.65 18.21
C LEU A 485 -10.37 12.52 18.94
N ARG A 486 -9.66 11.46 19.33
CA ARG A 486 -10.23 10.31 20.04
C ARG A 486 -10.69 10.69 21.46
N GLU A 487 -9.87 11.45 22.19
CA GLU A 487 -10.19 11.90 23.55
C GLU A 487 -11.44 12.78 23.58
N HIS A 488 -11.64 13.60 22.54
CA HIS A 488 -12.84 14.43 22.37
C HIS A 488 -14.03 13.68 21.73
N GLY A 489 -13.89 12.38 21.44
CA GLY A 489 -14.96 11.55 20.89
C GLY A 489 -15.31 11.85 19.42
N LEU A 490 -14.47 12.59 18.70
CA LEU A 490 -14.69 12.93 17.28
C LEU A 490 -14.40 11.77 16.33
N ILE A 491 -13.66 10.77 16.81
CA ILE A 491 -13.36 9.54 16.07
C ILE A 491 -13.55 8.33 16.99
N ARG A 492 -13.83 7.16 16.39
CA ARG A 492 -13.75 5.84 17.03
C ARG A 492 -12.96 4.86 16.17
N ALA A 493 -12.53 3.76 16.78
CA ALA A 493 -12.00 2.61 16.04
C ALA A 493 -13.15 1.86 15.37
N ALA A 494 -12.95 1.38 14.14
CA ALA A 494 -13.93 0.57 13.43
C ALA A 494 -14.12 -0.81 14.08
N HIS A 495 -13.02 -1.40 14.56
CA HIS A 495 -12.99 -2.72 15.21
C HIS A 495 -11.95 -2.73 16.34
N ALA A 496 -11.86 -3.86 17.05
CA ALA A 496 -10.73 -4.12 17.94
C ALA A 496 -9.43 -4.33 17.15
N TRP A 497 -8.29 -4.21 17.84
CA TRP A 497 -6.98 -4.58 17.27
C TRP A 497 -7.02 -6.03 16.76
N PRO A 498 -6.47 -6.34 15.57
CA PRO A 498 -5.60 -5.51 14.73
C PRO A 498 -6.29 -4.64 13.66
N ALA A 499 -7.61 -4.53 13.67
CA ALA A 499 -8.42 -3.82 12.67
C ALA A 499 -8.94 -2.45 13.18
N ASP A 500 -8.25 -1.83 14.13
CA ASP A 500 -8.65 -0.62 14.84
C ASP A 500 -8.39 0.69 14.08
N GLY A 501 -8.49 0.70 12.75
CA GLY A 501 -8.49 1.93 11.95
C GLY A 501 -9.64 2.86 12.31
N ILE A 502 -9.51 4.14 11.98
CA ILE A 502 -10.57 5.14 12.19
C ILE A 502 -11.81 4.75 11.37
N ASP A 503 -12.97 4.69 12.03
CA ASP A 503 -14.24 4.38 11.40
C ASP A 503 -14.72 5.55 10.52
N THR A 504 -15.18 5.24 9.31
CA THR A 504 -15.61 6.25 8.33
C THR A 504 -16.80 5.80 7.50
N ASP A 505 -17.60 6.76 7.05
CA ASP A 505 -18.64 6.52 6.06
C ASP A 505 -18.07 6.35 4.64
N ALA A 506 -18.95 6.21 3.64
CA ALA A 506 -18.56 6.02 2.24
C ALA A 506 -17.87 7.24 1.58
N ALA A 507 -18.05 8.43 2.15
CA ALA A 507 -17.39 9.67 1.71
C ALA A 507 -16.05 9.91 2.44
N GLY A 508 -15.69 9.04 3.38
CA GLY A 508 -14.49 9.18 4.21
C GLY A 508 -14.67 10.11 5.40
N ARG A 509 -15.91 10.48 5.75
CA ARG A 509 -16.19 11.27 6.96
C ARG A 509 -16.01 10.40 8.20
N ALA A 510 -15.29 10.91 9.18
CA ALA A 510 -15.08 10.21 10.44
C ALA A 510 -16.39 9.93 11.17
N ILE A 511 -16.46 8.80 11.87
CA ILE A 511 -17.57 8.47 12.76
C ILE A 511 -17.10 8.67 14.22
N GLY A 512 -17.88 9.43 14.99
CA GLY A 512 -17.61 9.74 16.39
C GLY A 512 -17.86 8.57 17.33
N ARG A 513 -17.48 8.74 18.60
CA ARG A 513 -17.73 7.73 19.65
C ARG A 513 -19.22 7.49 19.88
N ASP A 514 -20.05 8.51 19.65
CA ASP A 514 -21.50 8.46 19.69
C ASP A 514 -22.13 7.72 18.48
N GLY A 515 -21.34 7.41 17.45
CA GLY A 515 -21.82 6.81 16.20
C GLY A 515 -22.28 7.81 15.15
N GLU A 516 -22.20 9.12 15.44
CA GLU A 516 -22.58 10.17 14.50
C GLU A 516 -21.47 10.49 13.50
N VAL A 517 -21.88 10.84 12.28
CA VAL A 517 -20.95 11.18 11.20
C VAL A 517 -20.49 12.63 11.33
N GLN A 518 -19.17 12.82 11.40
CA GLN A 518 -18.55 14.14 11.41
C GLN A 518 -18.72 14.82 10.05
N GLN A 519 -19.46 15.92 10.02
CA GLN A 519 -19.79 16.60 8.75
C GLN A 519 -18.60 17.32 8.10
N ARG A 520 -17.54 17.60 8.87
CA ARG A 520 -16.43 18.47 8.45
C ARG A 520 -15.03 17.86 8.68
N LEU A 521 -14.96 16.57 8.99
CA LEU A 521 -13.73 15.83 9.23
C LEU A 521 -13.68 14.60 8.33
N TRP A 522 -12.81 14.62 7.33
CA TRP A 522 -12.58 13.51 6.41
C TRP A 522 -11.23 12.86 6.71
N VAL A 523 -11.16 11.54 6.69
CA VAL A 523 -9.95 10.78 7.02
C VAL A 523 -9.66 9.78 5.90
N LEU A 524 -8.44 9.80 5.37
CA LEU A 524 -8.02 8.93 4.28
C LEU A 524 -6.61 8.36 4.51
N GLY A 525 -6.34 7.22 3.87
CA GLY A 525 -5.01 6.60 3.89
C GLY A 525 -4.80 5.65 5.08
N PRO A 526 -3.55 5.42 5.51
CA PRO A 526 -3.21 4.40 6.51
C PRO A 526 -4.00 4.45 7.83
N ALA A 527 -4.49 5.62 8.23
CA ALA A 527 -5.23 5.80 9.47
C ALA A 527 -6.61 5.10 9.49
N VAL A 528 -7.16 4.75 8.32
CA VAL A 528 -8.45 4.02 8.21
C VAL A 528 -8.26 2.52 7.94
N GLU A 529 -7.02 2.01 7.97
CA GLU A 529 -6.76 0.57 7.78
C GLU A 529 -7.43 -0.25 8.89
N GLY A 530 -8.36 -1.13 8.52
CA GLY A 530 -9.26 -1.81 9.45
C GLY A 530 -10.72 -1.47 9.18
N CYS A 531 -11.03 -0.19 8.91
CA CYS A 531 -12.32 0.23 8.37
C CYS A 531 -12.41 -0.08 6.88
N THR A 532 -11.34 0.22 6.14
CA THR A 532 -11.15 -0.19 4.75
C THR A 532 -9.83 -0.93 4.60
N PHE A 533 -9.73 -1.75 3.55
CA PHE A 533 -8.57 -2.61 3.34
C PHE A 533 -7.57 -2.04 2.32
N TYR A 534 -6.29 -2.16 2.66
CA TYR A 534 -5.14 -1.88 1.80
C TYR A 534 -5.01 -0.39 1.44
N ASN A 535 -4.70 0.43 2.44
CA ASN A 535 -4.52 1.88 2.34
C ASN A 535 -3.06 2.35 2.26
N HIS A 536 -2.09 1.42 2.34
CA HIS A 536 -0.64 1.70 2.44
C HIS A 536 0.11 1.83 1.10
N TYR A 537 -0.57 2.28 0.04
CA TYR A 537 0.01 2.35 -1.30
C TYR A 537 -0.01 3.78 -1.87
N VAL A 538 0.92 4.06 -2.78
CA VAL A 538 0.96 5.30 -3.56
C VAL A 538 0.04 5.14 -4.78
N PRO A 539 -0.69 6.19 -5.21
CA PRO A 539 -1.61 6.10 -6.34
C PRO A 539 -0.95 5.62 -7.64
N THR A 540 -1.79 5.11 -8.54
CA THR A 540 -1.42 4.53 -9.82
C THR A 540 -2.06 5.35 -10.94
N PRO A 541 -1.51 5.32 -12.17
CA PRO A 541 -2.12 6.03 -13.32
C PRO A 541 -3.40 5.36 -13.86
N ASP A 542 -3.93 4.33 -13.18
CA ASP A 542 -5.13 3.61 -13.59
C ASP A 542 -6.38 4.50 -13.37
N LEU A 543 -7.31 4.48 -14.33
CA LEU A 543 -8.61 5.18 -14.22
C LEU A 543 -9.42 4.72 -13.00
N THR A 544 -9.23 3.48 -12.57
CA THR A 544 -9.93 2.84 -11.45
C THR A 544 -9.17 2.97 -10.12
N CYS A 545 -8.13 3.81 -10.06
CA CYS A 545 -7.31 3.96 -8.86
C CYS A 545 -8.15 4.45 -7.66
N ARG A 546 -8.44 3.52 -6.75
CA ARG A 546 -9.31 3.75 -5.58
C ARG A 546 -8.90 4.97 -4.75
N ALA A 547 -7.60 5.20 -4.59
CA ALA A 547 -7.00 6.35 -3.93
C ALA A 547 -7.57 7.70 -4.40
N LEU A 548 -7.61 7.87 -5.72
CA LEU A 548 -7.96 9.11 -6.39
C LEU A 548 -9.48 9.27 -6.42
N ILE A 549 -10.21 8.15 -6.56
CA ILE A 549 -11.68 8.11 -6.45
C ILE A 549 -12.14 8.49 -5.04
N GLU A 550 -11.48 7.99 -3.98
CA GLU A 550 -11.81 8.34 -2.60
C GLU A 550 -11.47 9.80 -2.30
N ALA A 551 -10.32 10.29 -2.77
CA ALA A 551 -9.98 11.70 -2.65
C ALA A 551 -11.03 12.60 -3.32
N ARG A 552 -11.48 12.23 -4.53
CA ARG A 552 -12.52 12.95 -5.24
C ARG A 552 -13.84 12.99 -4.46
N ARG A 553 -14.32 11.84 -3.98
CA ARG A 553 -15.56 11.75 -3.19
C ARG A 553 -15.50 12.57 -1.91
N ALA A 554 -14.35 12.55 -1.22
CA ALA A 554 -14.15 13.34 -0.01
C ALA A 554 -14.17 14.85 -0.30
N VAL A 555 -13.58 15.28 -1.42
CA VAL A 555 -13.61 16.68 -1.87
C VAL A 555 -15.02 17.10 -2.31
N GLU A 556 -15.74 16.26 -3.06
CA GLU A 556 -17.16 16.47 -3.42
C GLU A 556 -18.00 16.70 -2.15
N SER A 557 -17.90 15.80 -1.17
CA SER A 557 -18.59 15.91 0.12
C SER A 557 -18.21 17.20 0.88
N CYS A 558 -16.94 17.59 0.84
CA CYS A 558 -16.46 18.82 1.48
C CYS A 558 -17.07 20.08 0.85
N LEU A 559 -16.99 20.20 -0.48
CA LEU A 559 -17.51 21.37 -1.19
C LEU A 559 -19.03 21.48 -1.05
N GLU A 560 -19.77 20.38 -1.11
CA GLU A 560 -21.21 20.35 -0.85
C GLU A 560 -21.55 20.84 0.57
N THR A 561 -20.78 20.41 1.57
CA THR A 561 -20.98 20.83 2.97
C THR A 561 -20.73 22.33 3.15
N LEU A 562 -19.70 22.87 2.51
CA LEU A 562 -19.39 24.30 2.55
C LEU A 562 -20.49 25.14 1.87
N ILE A 563 -21.01 24.69 0.72
CA ILE A 563 -22.10 25.35 -0.01
C ILE A 563 -23.44 25.29 0.75
N ASN A 564 -23.82 24.14 1.31
CA ASN A 564 -25.13 23.98 1.94
C ASN A 564 -25.27 24.79 3.25
N THR A 565 -24.17 25.11 3.91
CA THR A 565 -24.18 25.98 5.11
C THR A 565 -24.56 27.42 4.76
N THR A 566 -24.30 27.85 3.52
CA THR A 566 -24.75 29.13 2.96
C THR A 566 -26.24 29.16 2.61
N SER A 567 -26.84 28.01 2.32
CA SER A 567 -28.22 27.87 1.86
C SER A 567 -29.24 27.65 2.97
N SER A 568 -28.84 27.68 4.25
CA SER A 568 -29.76 27.70 5.40
C SER A 568 -30.71 28.93 5.42
N GLY A 569 -30.62 29.83 4.44
CA GLY A 569 -31.61 30.86 4.15
C GLY A 569 -32.56 30.58 2.97
N ILE A 570 -32.29 29.60 2.09
CA ILE A 570 -33.13 29.27 0.93
C ILE A 570 -33.00 27.77 0.59
N THR A 571 -33.99 26.98 1.03
CA THR A 571 -34.15 25.56 0.69
C THR A 571 -34.51 25.40 -0.79
N ILE A 572 -33.61 24.86 -1.61
CA ILE A 572 -33.97 24.31 -2.93
C ILE A 572 -33.44 22.87 -3.00
N ARG A 573 -34.38 21.92 -3.05
CA ARG A 573 -34.13 20.50 -3.32
C ARG A 573 -33.65 20.35 -4.77
N LEU A 574 -32.54 19.64 -4.99
CA LEU A 574 -32.22 19.06 -6.28
C LEU A 574 -31.98 17.56 -6.15
N ASN A 575 -32.73 16.81 -6.96
CA ASN A 575 -32.81 15.35 -6.99
C ASN A 575 -31.62 14.71 -7.73
N LYS A 576 -31.23 13.54 -7.20
CA LYS A 576 -30.73 12.31 -7.85
C LYS A 576 -29.93 12.44 -9.16
N VAL A 577 -28.66 12.01 -9.09
CA VAL A 577 -28.11 11.01 -10.03
C VAL A 577 -27.27 10.01 -9.23
N ALA A 578 -27.85 8.83 -9.00
CA ALA A 578 -27.14 7.64 -8.57
C ALA A 578 -27.45 6.56 -9.60
N GLN A 579 -26.52 6.31 -10.53
CA GLN A 579 -26.40 5.07 -11.31
C GLN A 579 -25.24 5.21 -12.30
N ALA A 580 -24.08 4.67 -11.94
CA ALA A 580 -23.14 3.97 -12.81
C ALA A 580 -21.95 3.50 -11.96
N ILE A 581 -21.44 2.31 -12.27
CA ILE A 581 -20.38 1.54 -11.59
C ILE A 581 -20.91 0.64 -10.46
N ASN A 582 -21.57 -0.43 -10.90
CA ASN A 582 -21.31 -1.76 -10.35
C ASN A 582 -20.02 -2.31 -10.95
#